data_AF-A0ABD2XTU1-F1
#
_entry.id   AF-A0ABD2XTU1-F1
#
_cell.length_a   1.000
_cell.length_b   1.000
_cell.length_c   1.000
_cell.angle_alpha   90.00
_cell.angle_beta   90.00
_cell.angle_gamma   90.00
#
_symmetry.space_group_name_H-M   'P 1'
#
loop_
_entity.id
_entity.type
_entity.pdbx_description
1 polymer ?
#
loop_
_entity_poly.entity_id
_entity_poly.type
_entity_poly.pdbx_seq_one_letter_code
_entity_poly.pdbx_strand_id
1 'polypeptide(L)'
;MLLKIAYEQFQTILIDAQDKWGRTPLQLAVANLKPNAVDVLFNHRADVTKFTFPTESYFGDIWKQLKPEKLDKSPSTQLKLSSSALTVVERLEKRGYQLDLRGAQTIISFFAKYKLFEKLVNLRERWYDDQEFAERSKKLMMKPNLSLHDLIRLRPVEATNQFSYTDYYNFAITYGLWDLPRRYTSACAAHLCEMMLKRFCWRWAEDSFWELVRYQVPMECCDMILEDLTNQDLCNVCLAITIQSS
;
A
#
# COMPACT_ATOMS: atom_id res chain seq x y z
N MET A 1 -11.86 -6.42 -19.96
CA MET A 1 -12.35 -7.27 -21.07
C MET A 1 -13.87 -7.18 -21.18
N LEU A 2 -14.65 -7.53 -20.15
CA LEU A 2 -16.11 -7.42 -20.17
C LEU A 2 -16.65 -6.01 -20.49
N LEU A 3 -16.11 -4.96 -19.83
CA LEU A 3 -16.52 -3.57 -20.10
C LEU A 3 -16.24 -3.14 -21.54
N LYS A 4 -15.12 -3.60 -22.12
CA LYS A 4 -14.75 -3.31 -23.50
C LYS A 4 -15.68 -4.00 -24.50
N ILE A 5 -16.02 -5.27 -24.25
CA ILE A 5 -16.96 -6.04 -25.07
C ILE A 5 -18.36 -5.43 -25.03
N ALA A 6 -18.86 -5.04 -23.86
CA ALA A 6 -20.18 -4.44 -23.73
C ALA A 6 -20.26 -3.04 -24.35
N TYR A 7 -19.18 -2.25 -24.30
CA TYR A 7 -19.08 -0.98 -25.03
C TYR A 7 -19.07 -1.18 -26.56
N GLU A 8 -18.30 -2.16 -27.05
CA GLU A 8 -18.28 -2.55 -28.47
C GLU A 8 -19.63 -3.11 -28.97
N GLN A 9 -20.46 -3.62 -28.06
CA GLN A 9 -21.81 -4.13 -28.35
C GLN A 9 -22.93 -3.11 -28.09
N PHE A 10 -22.61 -1.84 -27.80
CA PHE A 10 -23.59 -0.80 -27.44
C PHE A 10 -24.53 -1.18 -26.28
N GLN A 11 -24.08 -2.07 -25.39
CA GLN A 11 -24.86 -2.40 -24.19
C GLN A 11 -24.64 -1.31 -23.13
N THR A 12 -25.75 -0.76 -22.61
CA THR A 12 -25.69 0.20 -21.50
C THR A 12 -25.15 -0.50 -20.25
N ILE A 13 -23.90 -0.21 -19.92
CA ILE A 13 -23.29 -0.68 -18.68
C ILE A 13 -23.60 0.33 -17.58
N LEU A 14 -24.35 -0.10 -16.58
CA LEU A 14 -24.57 0.67 -15.36
C LEU A 14 -23.30 0.58 -14.49
N ILE A 15 -22.36 1.51 -14.69
CA ILE A 15 -21.02 1.49 -14.07
C ILE A 15 -21.07 1.56 -12.53
N ASP A 16 -22.13 2.16 -11.97
CA ASP A 16 -22.36 2.29 -10.53
C ASP A 16 -23.50 1.37 -10.04
N ALA A 17 -23.86 0.32 -10.81
CA ALA A 17 -24.86 -0.64 -10.37
C ALA A 17 -24.45 -1.33 -9.07
N GLN A 18 -25.36 -1.39 -8.12
CA GLN A 18 -25.10 -2.05 -6.83
C GLN A 18 -25.40 -3.53 -6.91
N ASP A 19 -24.57 -4.35 -6.26
CA ASP A 19 -24.88 -5.75 -6.04
C ASP A 19 -25.95 -5.94 -4.93
N LYS A 20 -26.28 -7.19 -4.61
CA LYS A 20 -27.28 -7.52 -3.56
C LYS A 20 -26.91 -7.03 -2.14
N TRP A 21 -25.69 -6.56 -1.94
CA TRP A 21 -25.19 -5.99 -0.70
C TRP A 21 -24.99 -4.48 -0.77
N GLY A 22 -25.51 -3.83 -1.83
CA GLY A 22 -25.40 -2.38 -2.01
C GLY A 22 -24.05 -1.91 -2.52
N ARG A 23 -23.16 -2.80 -2.98
CA ARG A 23 -21.78 -2.45 -3.35
C ARG A 23 -21.66 -2.16 -4.84
N THR A 24 -21.00 -1.05 -5.18
CA THR A 24 -20.69 -0.71 -6.58
C THR A 24 -19.49 -1.51 -7.10
N PRO A 25 -19.27 -1.57 -8.43
CA PRO A 25 -18.09 -2.21 -9.00
C PRO A 25 -16.79 -1.56 -8.52
N LEU A 26 -16.80 -0.24 -8.24
CA LEU A 26 -15.64 0.48 -7.70
C LEU A 26 -15.31 0.01 -6.28
N GLN A 27 -16.32 -0.15 -5.42
CA GLN A 27 -16.13 -0.72 -4.08
C GLN A 27 -15.60 -2.15 -4.14
N LEU A 28 -16.10 -2.97 -5.06
CA LEU A 28 -15.57 -4.31 -5.28
C LEU A 28 -14.11 -4.28 -5.76
N ALA A 29 -13.76 -3.42 -6.71
CA ALA A 29 -12.39 -3.30 -7.20
C ALA A 29 -11.40 -2.89 -6.08
N VAL A 30 -11.78 -1.94 -5.23
CA VAL A 30 -10.98 -1.50 -4.08
C VAL A 30 -10.86 -2.60 -3.04
N ALA A 31 -11.97 -3.23 -2.65
CA ALA A 31 -11.96 -4.32 -1.66
C ALA A 31 -11.15 -5.54 -2.12
N ASN A 32 -11.04 -5.76 -3.43
CA ASN A 32 -10.27 -6.86 -4.01
C ASN A 32 -8.80 -6.49 -4.34
N LEU A 33 -8.36 -5.27 -3.98
CA LEU A 33 -7.00 -4.77 -4.22
C LEU A 33 -6.63 -4.87 -5.71
N LYS A 34 -7.52 -4.38 -6.59
CA LYS A 34 -7.34 -4.42 -8.04
C LYS A 34 -7.14 -3.01 -8.62
N PRO A 35 -5.92 -2.45 -8.55
CA PRO A 35 -5.62 -1.15 -9.14
C PRO A 35 -6.13 -1.02 -10.58
N ASN A 36 -5.80 -1.97 -11.46
CA ASN A 36 -6.17 -1.88 -12.87
C ASN A 36 -7.69 -1.84 -13.10
N ALA A 37 -8.47 -2.50 -12.24
CA ALA A 37 -9.92 -2.43 -12.31
C ALA A 37 -10.44 -1.05 -11.87
N VAL A 38 -9.83 -0.44 -10.85
CA VAL A 38 -10.12 0.93 -10.43
C VAL A 38 -9.91 1.90 -11.60
N ASP A 39 -8.79 1.82 -12.33
CA ASP A 39 -8.53 2.68 -13.49
C ASP A 39 -9.59 2.52 -14.57
N VAL A 40 -9.94 1.26 -14.90
CA VAL A 40 -10.93 0.98 -15.94
C VAL A 40 -12.28 1.58 -15.55
N LEU A 41 -12.73 1.39 -14.31
CA LEU A 41 -14.01 1.95 -13.83
C LEU A 41 -14.01 3.47 -13.88
N PHE A 42 -12.90 4.07 -13.46
CA PHE A 42 -12.69 5.50 -13.51
C PHE A 42 -12.60 6.09 -14.92
N ASN A 43 -12.10 5.34 -15.90
CA ASN A 43 -12.13 5.72 -17.31
C ASN A 43 -13.56 5.63 -17.90
N HIS A 44 -14.43 4.85 -17.27
CA HIS A 44 -15.86 4.73 -17.62
C HIS A 44 -16.75 5.58 -16.70
N ARG A 45 -16.18 6.62 -16.08
CA ARG A 45 -16.91 7.63 -15.28
C ARG A 45 -17.63 7.07 -14.04
N ALA A 46 -17.07 6.04 -13.39
CA ALA A 46 -17.53 5.63 -12.07
C ALA A 46 -17.54 6.81 -11.10
N ASP A 47 -18.64 6.97 -10.36
CA ASP A 47 -18.90 8.12 -9.50
C ASP A 47 -18.18 7.96 -8.14
N VAL A 48 -17.13 8.74 -7.94
CA VAL A 48 -16.35 8.75 -6.69
C VAL A 48 -17.11 9.42 -5.54
N THR A 49 -18.09 10.29 -5.80
CA THR A 49 -18.82 11.02 -4.74
C THR A 49 -19.74 10.11 -3.94
N LYS A 50 -20.18 9.01 -4.55
CA LYS A 50 -21.00 7.95 -3.93
C LYS A 50 -20.16 6.82 -3.35
N PHE A 51 -18.84 6.89 -3.49
CA PHE A 51 -17.95 5.85 -3.02
C PHE A 51 -17.84 5.89 -1.49
N THR A 52 -18.12 4.76 -0.86
CA THR A 52 -17.80 4.52 0.55
C THR A 52 -16.67 3.50 0.63
N PHE A 53 -15.62 3.78 1.40
CA PHE A 53 -14.49 2.86 1.57
C PHE A 53 -14.95 1.52 2.15
N PRO A 54 -14.38 0.38 1.71
CA PRO A 54 -14.70 -0.91 2.28
C PRO A 54 -14.46 -0.99 3.77
N THR A 55 -15.28 -1.78 4.47
CA THR A 55 -15.05 -2.09 5.88
C THR A 55 -14.13 -3.31 6.01
N GLU A 56 -13.55 -3.49 7.19
CA GLU A 56 -12.71 -4.65 7.50
C GLU A 56 -13.40 -6.00 7.23
N SER A 57 -14.74 -6.02 7.31
CA SER A 57 -15.52 -7.23 7.06
C SER A 57 -15.29 -7.83 5.67
N TYR A 58 -15.00 -7.00 4.65
CA TYR A 58 -14.84 -7.46 3.27
C TYR A 58 -13.60 -6.94 2.53
N PHE A 59 -12.81 -6.04 3.13
CA PHE A 59 -11.57 -5.55 2.54
C PHE A 59 -10.50 -6.65 2.53
N GLY A 60 -10.02 -6.99 1.33
CA GLY A 60 -9.05 -8.06 1.12
C GLY A 60 -9.65 -9.47 1.21
N ASP A 61 -10.97 -9.64 1.18
CA ASP A 61 -11.63 -10.93 1.42
C ASP A 61 -11.38 -12.01 0.39
N ILE A 62 -11.08 -11.64 -0.85
CA ILE A 62 -10.67 -12.60 -1.87
C ILE A 62 -9.40 -13.36 -1.43
N TRP A 63 -8.60 -12.74 -0.58
CA TRP A 63 -7.44 -13.35 0.04
C TRP A 63 -7.80 -14.18 1.28
N LYS A 64 -8.98 -14.04 1.90
CA LYS A 64 -9.45 -14.95 2.97
C LYS A 64 -9.68 -16.37 2.44
N GLN A 65 -10.10 -16.52 1.18
CA GLN A 65 -10.30 -17.83 0.56
C GLN A 65 -8.98 -18.62 0.48
N LEU A 66 -7.86 -17.89 0.36
CA LEU A 66 -6.53 -18.40 0.61
C LEU A 66 -6.26 -18.29 2.12
N LYS A 67 -6.70 -19.27 2.93
CA LYS A 67 -6.50 -19.25 4.40
C LYS A 67 -5.18 -18.54 4.78
N PRO A 68 -5.12 -17.60 5.74
CA PRO A 68 -3.89 -16.82 6.01
C PRO A 68 -2.63 -17.67 6.21
N GLU A 69 -2.79 -18.88 6.75
CA GLU A 69 -1.73 -19.88 6.92
C GLU A 69 -1.16 -20.45 5.61
N LYS A 70 -1.95 -20.40 4.54
CA LYS A 70 -1.62 -20.83 3.17
C LYS A 70 -1.18 -19.68 2.26
N LEU A 71 -1.27 -18.43 2.72
CA LEU A 71 -0.75 -17.31 1.94
C LEU A 71 0.77 -17.44 1.87
N ASP A 72 1.32 -17.29 0.66
CA ASP A 72 2.77 -17.19 0.50
C ASP A 72 3.28 -15.98 1.30
N LYS A 73 4.07 -16.26 2.34
CA LYS A 73 4.67 -15.25 3.22
C LYS A 73 5.99 -14.71 2.65
N SER A 74 6.32 -15.01 1.40
CA SER A 74 7.49 -14.42 0.76
C SER A 74 7.38 -12.89 0.76
N PRO A 75 8.48 -12.17 1.02
CA PRO A 75 8.47 -10.71 0.97
C PRO A 75 8.00 -10.15 -0.38
N SER A 76 8.20 -10.87 -1.49
CA SER A 76 7.68 -10.49 -2.81
C SER A 76 6.15 -10.49 -2.85
N THR A 77 5.50 -11.50 -2.29
CA THR A 77 4.03 -11.56 -2.21
C THR A 77 3.50 -10.46 -1.30
N GLN A 78 4.19 -10.19 -0.18
CA GLN A 78 3.83 -9.10 0.73
C GLN A 78 3.97 -7.72 0.10
N LEU A 79 5.08 -7.46 -0.61
CA LEU A 79 5.30 -6.21 -1.36
C LEU A 79 4.16 -6.01 -2.36
N LYS A 80 3.83 -7.04 -3.15
CA LYS A 80 2.75 -6.98 -4.13
C LYS A 80 1.40 -6.68 -3.47
N LEU A 81 1.11 -7.32 -2.34
CA LEU A 81 -0.16 -7.16 -1.65
C LEU A 81 -0.32 -5.77 -1.06
N SER A 82 0.69 -5.33 -0.31
CA SER A 82 0.73 -4.00 0.31
C SER A 82 0.73 -2.89 -0.74
N SER A 83 1.52 -3.02 -1.80
CA SER A 83 1.57 -2.00 -2.87
C SER A 83 0.26 -1.93 -3.65
N SER A 84 -0.42 -3.07 -3.86
CA SER A 84 -1.75 -3.08 -4.48
C SER A 84 -2.78 -2.34 -3.63
N ALA A 85 -2.76 -2.56 -2.31
CA ALA A 85 -3.66 -1.88 -1.37
C ALA A 85 -3.42 -0.36 -1.34
N LEU A 86 -2.17 0.08 -1.30
CA LEU A 86 -1.86 1.51 -1.24
C LEU A 86 -2.04 2.19 -2.59
N THR A 87 -1.84 1.46 -3.70
CA THR A 87 -2.09 1.97 -5.05
C THR A 87 -3.58 2.20 -5.32
N VAL A 88 -4.49 1.36 -4.79
CA VAL A 88 -5.93 1.64 -4.94
C VAL A 88 -6.32 2.92 -4.20
N VAL A 89 -5.77 3.16 -3.00
CA VAL A 89 -5.97 4.41 -2.25
C VAL A 89 -5.45 5.60 -3.03
N GLU A 90 -4.21 5.52 -3.52
CA GLU A 90 -3.59 6.59 -4.30
C GLU A 90 -4.45 6.99 -5.52
N ARG A 91 -5.06 6.01 -6.20
CA ARG A 91 -5.94 6.25 -7.35
C ARG A 91 -7.26 6.90 -6.97
N LEU A 92 -7.83 6.52 -5.82
CA LEU A 92 -9.01 7.18 -5.26
C LEU A 92 -8.69 8.64 -4.92
N GLU A 93 -7.57 8.90 -4.23
CA GLU A 93 -7.13 10.25 -3.85
C GLU A 93 -6.90 11.15 -5.08
N LYS A 94 -6.28 10.62 -6.14
CA LYS A 94 -6.12 11.33 -7.43
C LYS A 94 -7.45 11.69 -8.10
N ARG A 95 -8.57 11.05 -7.72
CA ARG A 95 -9.92 11.35 -8.20
C ARG A 95 -10.74 12.17 -7.21
N GLY A 96 -10.14 12.69 -6.14
CA GLY A 96 -10.79 13.58 -5.18
C GLY A 96 -11.44 12.87 -3.99
N TYR A 97 -11.26 11.55 -3.85
CA TYR A 97 -11.64 10.86 -2.63
C TYR A 97 -10.64 11.19 -1.50
N GLN A 98 -11.12 11.52 -0.32
CA GLN A 98 -10.25 11.70 0.85
C GLN A 98 -10.37 10.45 1.74
N LEU A 99 -9.27 9.71 1.90
CA LEU A 99 -9.22 8.62 2.86
C LEU A 99 -9.31 9.22 4.27
N ASP A 100 -10.22 8.70 5.08
CA ASP A 100 -10.36 9.08 6.49
C ASP A 100 -9.63 8.09 7.42
N LEU A 101 -9.58 8.41 8.71
CA LEU A 101 -8.93 7.57 9.72
C LEU A 101 -9.52 6.16 9.75
N ARG A 102 -10.84 6.01 9.55
CA ARG A 102 -11.50 4.71 9.55
C ARG A 102 -11.09 3.84 8.36
N GLY A 103 -10.98 4.43 7.17
CA GLY A 103 -10.46 3.76 5.98
C GLY A 103 -8.99 3.39 6.15
N ALA A 104 -8.18 4.27 6.76
CA ALA A 104 -6.79 3.98 7.10
C ALA A 104 -6.66 2.81 8.08
N GLN A 105 -7.44 2.80 9.15
CA GLN A 105 -7.51 1.71 10.11
C GLN A 105 -7.91 0.40 9.44
N THR A 106 -8.85 0.42 8.49
CA THR A 106 -9.21 -0.79 7.72
C THR A 106 -8.00 -1.37 6.98
N ILE A 107 -7.16 -0.52 6.39
CA ILE A 107 -5.94 -0.94 5.68
C ILE A 107 -4.88 -1.43 6.68
N ILE A 108 -4.70 -0.75 7.81
CA ILE A 108 -3.74 -1.13 8.86
C ILE A 108 -4.12 -2.49 9.47
N SER A 109 -5.39 -2.69 9.83
CA SER A 109 -5.92 -3.97 10.31
C SER A 109 -5.70 -5.08 9.28
N PHE A 110 -5.90 -4.79 8.00
CA PHE A 110 -5.58 -5.71 6.92
C PHE A 110 -4.09 -6.08 6.91
N PHE A 111 -3.17 -5.11 6.99
CA PHE A 111 -1.73 -5.38 7.04
C PHE A 111 -1.31 -6.18 8.28
N ALA A 112 -1.86 -5.86 9.45
CA ALA A 112 -1.61 -6.59 10.69
C ALA A 112 -2.11 -8.05 10.60
N LYS A 113 -3.33 -8.25 10.11
CA LYS A 113 -3.94 -9.58 9.91
C LYS A 113 -3.11 -10.49 9.02
N TYR A 114 -2.50 -9.93 7.98
CA TYR A 114 -1.63 -10.68 7.06
C TYR A 114 -0.15 -10.61 7.44
N LYS A 115 0.18 -10.12 8.64
CA LYS A 115 1.53 -10.10 9.21
C LYS A 115 2.55 -9.40 8.31
N LEU A 116 2.11 -8.33 7.62
CA LEU A 116 2.98 -7.58 6.70
C LEU A 116 4.02 -6.72 7.44
N PHE A 117 3.86 -6.57 8.75
CA PHE A 117 4.81 -5.88 9.64
C PHE A 117 5.75 -6.84 10.39
N GLU A 118 5.58 -8.16 10.27
CA GLU A 118 6.50 -9.10 10.90
C GLU A 118 7.89 -8.95 10.27
N LYS A 119 8.92 -8.85 11.12
CA LYS A 119 10.29 -8.48 10.77
C LYS A 119 10.79 -9.21 9.51
N LEU A 120 10.80 -8.50 8.38
CA LEU A 120 11.24 -9.04 7.11
C LEU A 120 12.76 -8.92 7.02
N VAL A 121 13.46 -9.98 7.42
CA VAL A 121 14.93 -10.14 7.30
C VAL A 121 15.71 -9.12 8.16
N ASN A 122 16.97 -9.44 8.48
CA ASN A 122 17.89 -8.50 9.09
C ASN A 122 18.24 -7.37 8.09
N LEU A 123 17.36 -6.38 7.94
CA LEU A 123 17.60 -5.15 7.16
C LEU A 123 18.80 -4.33 7.66
N ARG A 124 19.41 -4.73 8.79
CA ARG A 124 20.59 -4.09 9.38
C ARG A 124 21.88 -4.37 8.62
N GLU A 125 21.95 -5.48 7.88
CA GLU A 125 23.10 -5.73 7.01
C GLU A 125 22.97 -4.88 5.75
N ARG A 126 24.03 -4.17 5.35
CA ARG A 126 24.07 -3.38 4.11
C ARG A 126 24.19 -4.29 2.89
N TRP A 127 23.26 -5.23 2.73
CA TRP A 127 23.21 -6.17 1.62
C TRP A 127 23.16 -5.46 0.26
N TYR A 128 22.67 -4.22 0.23
CA TYR A 128 22.63 -3.36 -0.96
C TYR A 128 23.96 -2.71 -1.35
N ASP A 129 25.00 -2.82 -0.50
CA ASP A 129 26.38 -2.41 -0.84
C ASP A 129 27.14 -3.52 -1.59
N ASP A 130 26.59 -4.74 -1.67
CA ASP A 130 27.17 -5.81 -2.49
C ASP A 130 27.28 -5.36 -3.95
N GLN A 131 28.45 -5.59 -4.54
CA GLN A 131 28.76 -5.10 -5.88
C GLN A 131 27.79 -5.63 -6.94
N GLU A 132 27.44 -6.93 -6.90
CA GLU A 132 26.54 -7.53 -7.88
C GLU A 132 25.15 -6.90 -7.78
N PHE A 133 24.65 -6.75 -6.56
CA PHE A 133 23.35 -6.11 -6.34
C PHE A 133 23.37 -4.63 -6.76
N ALA A 134 24.40 -3.88 -6.39
CA ALA A 134 24.52 -2.46 -6.72
C ALA A 134 24.56 -2.22 -8.24
N GLU A 135 25.27 -3.04 -9.00
CA GLU A 135 25.33 -2.95 -10.46
C GLU A 135 23.99 -3.28 -11.13
N ARG A 136 23.26 -4.28 -10.61
CA ARG A 136 21.94 -4.67 -11.13
C ARG A 136 20.87 -3.63 -10.80
N SER A 137 20.82 -3.19 -9.55
CA SER A 137 19.82 -2.22 -9.07
C SER A 137 19.91 -0.86 -9.78
N LYS A 138 21.10 -0.42 -10.20
CA LYS A 138 21.28 0.81 -11.01
C LYS A 138 20.62 0.72 -12.40
N LYS A 139 20.47 -0.48 -12.95
CA LYS A 139 19.86 -0.73 -14.27
C LYS A 139 18.35 -0.93 -14.19
N LEU A 140 17.83 -1.20 -12.99
CA LEU A 140 16.41 -1.41 -12.76
C LEU A 140 15.73 -0.07 -12.52
N MET A 141 15.12 0.47 -13.57
CA MET A 141 14.41 1.74 -13.49
C MET A 141 13.06 1.56 -12.80
N MET A 142 12.84 2.30 -11.71
CA MET A 142 11.56 2.38 -11.01
C MET A 142 10.63 3.38 -11.71
N LYS A 143 11.21 4.50 -12.18
CA LYS A 143 10.57 5.54 -13.00
C LYS A 143 11.64 6.15 -13.93
N PRO A 144 11.30 7.01 -14.91
CA PRO A 144 12.23 7.43 -15.96
C PRO A 144 13.62 7.93 -15.51
N ASN A 145 13.71 8.56 -14.32
CA ASN A 145 14.94 9.19 -13.82
C ASN A 145 15.47 8.60 -12.51
N LEU A 146 14.79 7.60 -11.92
CA LEU A 146 15.26 6.99 -10.66
C LEU A 146 15.25 5.47 -10.76
N SER A 147 16.37 4.89 -10.37
CA SER A 147 16.59 3.45 -10.30
C SER A 147 16.19 2.88 -8.94
N LEU A 148 16.15 1.55 -8.85
CA LEU A 148 16.03 0.84 -7.58
C LEU A 148 17.18 1.19 -6.64
N HIS A 149 18.39 1.39 -7.19
CA HIS A 149 19.57 1.77 -6.40
C HIS A 149 19.41 3.13 -5.70
N ASP A 150 18.77 4.08 -6.38
CA ASP A 150 18.49 5.40 -5.81
C ASP A 150 17.47 5.25 -4.66
N LEU A 151 16.38 4.52 -4.90
CA LEU A 151 15.30 4.34 -3.92
C LEU A 151 15.77 3.74 -2.60
N ILE A 152 16.44 2.58 -2.63
CA ILE A 152 16.81 1.84 -1.42
C ILE A 152 17.79 2.59 -0.51
N ARG A 153 18.48 3.60 -1.05
CA ARG A 153 19.45 4.45 -0.32
C ARG A 153 18.83 5.73 0.24
N LEU A 154 17.59 6.06 -0.14
CA LEU A 154 16.90 7.21 0.42
C LEU A 154 16.47 6.94 1.86
N ARG A 155 16.43 8.01 2.66
CA ARG A 155 15.69 7.95 3.93
C ARG A 155 14.20 7.75 3.64
N PRO A 156 13.44 7.07 4.50
CA PRO A 156 12.00 6.85 4.30
C PRO A 156 11.24 8.13 3.96
N VAL A 157 11.51 9.23 4.67
CA VAL A 157 10.92 10.57 4.44
C VAL A 157 11.28 11.14 3.07
N GLU A 158 12.49 10.93 2.56
CA GLU A 158 12.90 11.40 1.22
C GLU A 158 12.23 10.59 0.11
N ALA A 159 12.05 9.28 0.34
CA ALA A 159 11.39 8.39 -0.60
C ALA A 159 9.91 8.73 -0.78
N THR A 160 9.23 9.26 0.25
CA THR A 160 7.80 9.64 0.17
C THR A 160 7.55 10.72 -0.90
N ASN A 161 8.50 11.66 -1.03
CA ASN A 161 8.42 12.77 -1.99
C ASN A 161 8.79 12.34 -3.41
N GLN A 162 9.58 11.28 -3.55
CA GLN A 162 10.13 10.87 -4.84
C GLN A 162 9.38 9.72 -5.50
N PHE A 163 8.74 8.84 -4.74
CA PHE A 163 8.09 7.64 -5.28
C PHE A 163 6.63 7.57 -4.86
N SER A 164 5.77 7.20 -5.80
CA SER A 164 4.37 6.90 -5.56
C SER A 164 4.17 5.43 -5.20
N TYR A 165 3.03 5.07 -4.58
CA TYR A 165 2.70 3.65 -4.34
C TYR A 165 2.58 2.87 -5.65
N THR A 166 2.12 3.54 -6.70
CA THR A 166 2.06 3.02 -8.06
C THR A 166 3.44 2.57 -8.58
N ASP A 167 4.52 3.28 -8.24
CA ASP A 167 5.89 2.89 -8.64
C ASP A 167 6.29 1.57 -7.99
N TYR A 168 6.05 1.40 -6.68
CA TYR A 168 6.28 0.14 -5.97
C TYR A 168 5.42 -0.99 -6.54
N TYR A 169 4.14 -0.72 -6.83
CA TYR A 169 3.24 -1.70 -7.41
C TYR A 169 3.70 -2.15 -8.79
N ASN A 170 4.05 -1.22 -9.67
CA ASN A 170 4.57 -1.53 -11.00
C ASN A 170 5.84 -2.38 -10.90
N PHE A 171 6.77 -2.01 -10.03
CA PHE A 171 7.98 -2.81 -9.81
C PHE A 171 7.68 -4.22 -9.29
N ALA A 172 6.73 -4.35 -8.35
CA ALA A 172 6.36 -5.64 -7.77
C ALA A 172 5.62 -6.59 -8.74
N ILE A 173 4.86 -6.04 -9.70
CA ILE A 173 4.14 -6.84 -10.70
C ILE A 173 4.95 -7.09 -11.97
N THR A 174 5.93 -6.24 -12.27
CA THR A 174 6.85 -6.44 -13.38
C THR A 174 7.93 -7.45 -12.97
N TYR A 175 8.67 -7.97 -13.95
CA TYR A 175 9.78 -8.89 -13.68
C TYR A 175 10.96 -8.24 -12.93
N GLY A 176 10.83 -7.01 -12.42
CA GLY A 176 11.91 -6.27 -11.75
C GLY A 176 12.54 -7.00 -10.57
N LEU A 177 11.76 -7.73 -9.78
CA LEU A 177 12.30 -8.59 -8.71
C LEU A 177 12.98 -9.88 -9.21
N TRP A 178 12.60 -10.35 -10.41
CA TRP A 178 13.15 -11.55 -11.06
C TRP A 178 14.48 -11.26 -11.76
N ASP A 179 14.70 -10.00 -12.15
CA ASP A 179 15.95 -9.52 -12.73
C ASP A 179 17.07 -9.34 -11.70
N LEU A 180 16.72 -9.39 -10.41
CA LEU A 180 17.67 -9.42 -9.30
C LEU A 180 18.18 -10.84 -9.03
N PRO A 181 19.45 -10.99 -8.60
CA PRO A 181 19.94 -12.29 -8.13
C PRO A 181 19.04 -12.82 -7.01
N ARG A 182 18.68 -14.11 -7.08
CA ARG A 182 17.70 -14.76 -6.19
C ARG A 182 18.01 -14.57 -4.69
N ARG A 183 19.30 -14.45 -4.34
CA ARG A 183 19.75 -14.19 -2.97
C ARG A 183 19.32 -12.83 -2.41
N TYR A 184 19.09 -11.83 -3.26
CA TYR A 184 18.69 -10.48 -2.87
C TYR A 184 17.20 -10.21 -3.01
N THR A 185 16.47 -10.99 -3.82
CA THR A 185 15.04 -10.77 -4.08
C THR A 185 14.23 -10.63 -2.80
N SER A 186 14.46 -11.52 -1.83
CA SER A 186 13.74 -11.52 -0.55
C SER A 186 14.04 -10.26 0.28
N ALA A 187 15.32 -9.93 0.47
CA ALA A 187 15.74 -8.76 1.24
C ALA A 187 15.33 -7.44 0.57
N CYS A 188 15.41 -7.36 -0.75
CA CYS A 188 14.97 -6.20 -1.51
C CYS A 188 13.46 -5.99 -1.40
N ALA A 189 12.66 -7.05 -1.59
CA ALA A 189 11.21 -6.93 -1.48
C ALA A 189 10.78 -6.56 -0.04
N ALA A 190 11.47 -7.12 0.96
CA ALA A 190 11.29 -6.75 2.37
C ALA A 190 11.57 -5.28 2.63
N HIS A 191 12.70 -4.77 2.14
CA HIS A 191 13.11 -3.36 2.30
C HIS A 191 12.12 -2.41 1.65
N LEU A 192 11.69 -2.71 0.42
CA LEU A 192 10.69 -1.90 -0.28
C LEU A 192 9.33 -1.90 0.43
N CYS A 193 8.92 -3.05 0.98
CA CYS A 193 7.70 -3.17 1.77
C CYS A 193 7.79 -2.29 3.02
N GLU A 194 8.92 -2.37 3.75
CA GLU A 194 9.16 -1.58 4.96
C GLU A 194 9.10 -0.08 4.67
N MET A 195 9.80 0.40 3.63
CA MET A 195 9.79 1.82 3.25
C MET A 195 8.39 2.34 2.93
N MET A 196 7.65 1.55 2.15
CA MET A 196 6.31 1.91 1.69
C MET A 196 5.29 1.91 2.84
N LEU A 197 5.31 0.89 3.68
CA LEU A 197 4.43 0.78 4.84
C LEU A 197 4.77 1.86 5.88
N LYS A 198 6.05 2.19 6.06
CA LYS A 198 6.48 3.28 6.97
C LYS A 198 5.85 4.60 6.59
N ARG A 199 5.89 4.96 5.30
CA ARG A 199 5.22 6.15 4.80
C ARG A 199 3.74 6.18 5.17
N PHE A 200 3.04 5.06 4.94
CA PHE A 200 1.60 5.01 5.17
C PHE A 200 1.25 5.09 6.65
N CYS A 201 1.88 4.26 7.50
CA CYS A 201 1.62 4.29 8.94
C CYS A 201 2.12 5.60 9.57
N TRP A 202 3.20 6.22 9.08
CA TRP A 202 3.62 7.54 9.57
C TRP A 202 2.53 8.60 9.37
N ARG A 203 2.01 8.75 8.14
CA ARG A 203 0.97 9.74 7.82
C ARG A 203 -0.22 9.67 8.78
N TRP A 204 -0.60 8.46 9.17
CA TRP A 204 -1.75 8.25 10.07
C TRP A 204 -1.36 8.23 11.55
N ALA A 205 -0.11 7.91 11.87
CA ALA A 205 0.41 7.95 13.23
C ALA A 205 0.68 9.38 13.68
N GLU A 206 1.06 10.29 12.78
CA GLU A 206 1.32 11.70 13.10
C GLU A 206 0.09 12.37 13.72
N ASP A 207 -1.03 12.37 13.00
CA ASP A 207 -2.31 12.87 13.51
C ASP A 207 -2.70 12.17 14.80
N SER A 208 -2.52 10.84 14.84
CA SER A 208 -2.92 10.05 16.00
C SER A 208 -2.06 10.34 17.24
N PHE A 209 -0.76 10.51 17.04
CA PHE A 209 0.20 10.76 18.11
C PHE A 209 0.00 12.15 18.70
N TRP A 210 -0.28 13.15 17.86
CA TRP A 210 -0.62 14.50 18.28
C TRP A 210 -1.82 14.54 19.23
N GLU A 211 -2.88 13.79 18.91
CA GLU A 211 -4.03 13.64 19.80
C GLU A 211 -3.66 12.93 21.12
N LEU A 212 -2.89 11.85 21.04
CA LEU A 212 -2.45 11.08 22.22
C LEU A 212 -1.61 11.89 23.20
N VAL A 213 -0.70 12.72 22.70
CA VAL A 213 0.14 13.61 23.54
C VAL A 213 -0.57 14.90 23.95
N ARG A 214 -1.85 15.08 23.56
CA ARG A 214 -2.66 16.26 23.88
C ARG A 214 -1.96 17.57 23.57
N TYR A 215 -1.21 17.61 22.46
CA TYR A 215 -0.47 18.80 22.02
C TYR A 215 0.57 19.31 23.03
N GLN A 216 1.05 18.46 23.95
CA GLN A 216 1.99 18.86 25.00
C GLN A 216 3.47 18.83 24.58
N VAL A 217 3.76 18.27 23.39
CA VAL A 217 5.10 18.11 22.85
C VAL A 217 5.21 18.91 21.55
N PRO A 218 6.32 19.64 21.30
CA PRO A 218 6.53 20.34 20.03
C PRO A 218 6.49 19.40 18.82
N MET A 219 6.06 19.91 17.67
CA MET A 219 5.90 19.13 16.43
C MET A 219 7.17 18.40 16.04
N GLU A 220 8.29 19.10 16.13
CA GLU A 220 9.61 18.60 15.75
C GLU A 220 10.04 17.42 16.62
N CYS A 221 9.64 17.41 17.91
CA CYS A 221 9.91 16.29 18.80
C CYS A 221 9.01 15.09 18.49
N CYS A 222 7.76 15.31 18.09
CA CYS A 222 6.87 14.24 17.63
C CYS A 222 7.45 13.55 16.38
N ASP A 223 7.94 14.33 15.40
CA ASP A 223 8.54 13.80 14.18
C ASP A 223 9.77 12.93 14.48
N MET A 224 10.65 13.39 15.37
CA MET A 224 11.82 12.62 15.79
C MET A 224 11.44 11.30 16.47
N ILE A 225 10.42 11.30 17.33
CA ILE A 225 9.95 10.09 18.01
C ILE A 225 9.38 9.10 16.98
N LEU A 226 8.51 9.56 16.09
CA LEU A 226 7.90 8.74 15.05
C LEU A 226 8.95 8.21 14.06
N GLU A 227 10.05 8.92 13.84
CA GLU A 227 11.16 8.47 12.99
C GLU A 227 11.81 7.19 13.49
N ASP A 228 11.98 7.07 14.81
CA ASP A 228 12.63 5.94 15.44
C ASP A 228 11.70 4.74 15.63
N LEU A 229 10.39 4.91 15.43
CA LEU A 229 9.42 3.83 15.54
C LEU A 229 9.50 2.85 14.37
N THR A 230 9.26 1.58 14.68
CA THR A 230 9.05 0.54 13.66
C THR A 230 7.68 0.72 13.01
N ASN A 231 7.46 0.09 11.86
CA ASN A 231 6.14 0.06 11.24
C ASN A 231 5.08 -0.49 12.19
N GLN A 232 5.40 -1.56 12.92
CA GLN A 232 4.46 -2.12 13.90
C GLN A 232 4.10 -1.11 14.99
N ASP A 233 5.06 -0.33 15.49
CA ASP A 233 4.82 0.68 16.52
C ASP A 233 3.96 1.84 15.97
N LEU A 234 4.27 2.35 14.77
CA LEU A 234 3.47 3.40 14.11
C LEU A 234 2.03 2.95 13.90
N CYS A 235 1.83 1.72 13.45
CA CYS A 235 0.49 1.20 13.23
C CYS A 235 -0.25 0.95 14.56
N ASN A 236 0.45 0.57 15.64
CA ASN A 236 -0.14 0.49 16.98
C ASN A 236 -0.62 1.86 17.48
N VAL A 237 0.15 2.93 17.22
CA VAL A 237 -0.26 4.31 17.51
C VAL A 237 -1.55 4.67 16.78
N CYS A 238 -1.67 4.34 15.49
CA CYS A 238 -2.88 4.57 14.69
C CYS A 238 -4.12 3.83 15.23
N LEU A 239 -3.93 2.64 15.82
CA LEU A 239 -5.00 1.81 16.37
C LEU A 239 -5.36 2.18 17.81
N ALA A 240 -4.52 2.94 18.54
CA ALA A 240 -4.74 3.25 19.95
C ALA A 240 -5.90 4.24 20.20
N ILE A 241 -6.19 5.14 19.24
CA ILE A 241 -7.26 6.14 19.36
C ILE A 241 -8.65 5.52 19.48
N THR A 242 -8.85 4.33 18.92
CA THR A 242 -10.11 3.57 18.97
C THR A 242 -10.59 3.28 20.40
N ILE A 243 -9.68 3.23 21.37
CA ILE A 243 -9.99 2.88 22.77
C ILE A 243 -10.50 4.09 23.57
N GLN A 244 -10.20 5.32 23.15
CA GLN A 244 -10.59 6.53 23.90
C GLN A 244 -11.92 7.14 23.44
N SER A 245 -12.44 6.74 22.28
CA SER A 245 -13.67 7.27 21.66
C SER A 245 -14.86 6.28 21.71
N SER A 246 -14.73 5.18 22.46
CA SER A 246 -15.78 4.18 22.73
C SER A 246 -16.28 4.32 24.17
#